data_AF-A0A941F0N9-F1
#
_entry.id   AF-A0A941F0N9-F1
#
_cell.length_a   1.000
_cell.length_b   1.000
_cell.length_c   1.000
_cell.angle_alpha   90.00
_cell.angle_beta   90.00
_cell.angle_gamma   90.00
#
_symmetry.space_group_name_H-M   'P 1'
#
loop_
_entity.id
_entity.type
_entity.pdbx_description
1 polymer ?
#
loop_
_entity_poly.entity_id
_entity_poly.type
_entity_poly.pdbx_seq_one_letter_code
_entity_poly.pdbx_strand_id
1 'polypeptide(L)'
;MKSTAHRRNHHIKVATAATLVLAAIGATAGCASQTTPTSDTASAASSAAPTSTLQTPTAQPTTAPATSTTSAASTSPAAGTSLATTNSQSVKVAIEDCGTGAALTRPAALVLACADQGAWAKNLTWSSWTATKATATGTLTWHVCTPNCAESTKWDSTSAEVILTDPVAEPGNKVLFTKLELRVTGPTPAGYMRDVTYNMAPQ
;
A
#
# COMPACT_ATOMS: atom_id res chain seq x y z
N MET A 1 -35.53 -45.04 -5.93
CA MET A 1 -36.53 -45.22 -4.87
C MET A 1 -35.99 -44.61 -3.58
N LYS A 2 -36.83 -43.84 -2.90
CA LYS A 2 -36.54 -42.93 -1.78
C LYS A 2 -35.88 -43.63 -0.59
N SER A 3 -34.95 -42.95 0.08
CA SER A 3 -35.03 -42.82 1.53
C SER A 3 -34.35 -41.54 2.01
N THR A 4 -35.06 -40.84 2.88
CA THR A 4 -34.87 -39.46 3.34
C THR A 4 -34.60 -39.49 4.85
N ALA A 5 -33.92 -38.45 5.36
CA ALA A 5 -33.81 -38.02 6.76
C ALA A 5 -32.83 -38.84 7.64
N HIS A 6 -31.96 -38.22 8.43
CA HIS A 6 -32.35 -37.31 9.52
C HIS A 6 -31.29 -36.23 9.81
N ARG A 7 -31.70 -34.95 9.75
CA ARG A 7 -31.01 -33.84 10.44
C ARG A 7 -31.04 -34.11 11.96
N ARG A 8 -29.91 -33.92 12.65
CA ARG A 8 -29.91 -33.59 14.08
C ARG A 8 -29.31 -32.19 14.26
N ASN A 9 -30.22 -31.27 14.57
CA ASN A 9 -30.00 -29.88 14.87
C ASN A 9 -29.65 -29.80 16.37
N HIS A 10 -28.40 -29.52 16.73
CA HIS A 10 -28.04 -29.29 18.13
C HIS A 10 -28.27 -27.81 18.47
N HIS A 11 -29.45 -27.54 19.04
CA HIS A 11 -29.71 -26.32 19.78
C HIS A 11 -29.01 -26.41 21.14
N ILE A 12 -27.90 -25.68 21.30
CA ILE A 12 -27.39 -25.33 22.63
C ILE A 12 -28.06 -24.02 23.03
N LYS A 13 -29.14 -24.13 23.81
CA LYS A 13 -29.60 -23.09 24.74
C LYS A 13 -29.03 -23.44 26.13
N VAL A 14 -29.04 -22.47 27.05
CA VAL A 14 -28.60 -22.48 28.47
C VAL A 14 -27.28 -21.69 28.62
N ALA A 15 -27.13 -20.68 29.47
CA ALA A 15 -28.05 -19.96 30.35
C ALA A 15 -27.47 -18.59 30.71
N THR A 16 -28.35 -17.63 30.90
CA THR A 16 -28.14 -16.33 31.54
C THR A 16 -27.76 -16.51 33.01
N ALA A 17 -26.73 -15.83 33.48
CA ALA A 17 -26.56 -15.48 34.89
C ALA A 17 -25.85 -14.13 34.99
N ALA A 18 -26.64 -13.09 35.25
CA ALA A 18 -26.16 -11.78 35.62
C ALA A 18 -25.52 -11.84 37.02
N THR A 19 -24.32 -11.30 37.17
CA THR A 19 -23.83 -10.86 38.49
C THR A 19 -23.33 -9.43 38.35
N LEU A 20 -24.11 -8.56 38.98
CA LEU A 20 -23.86 -7.15 39.21
C LEU A 20 -22.86 -7.06 40.37
N VAL A 21 -21.67 -6.50 40.16
CA VAL A 21 -20.79 -6.08 41.27
C VAL A 21 -20.70 -4.56 41.23
N LEU A 22 -21.50 -3.92 42.08
CA LEU A 22 -21.26 -2.56 42.54
C LEU A 22 -20.17 -2.62 43.62
N ALA A 23 -19.07 -1.92 43.39
CA ALA A 23 -18.24 -1.42 44.48
C ALA A 23 -17.89 0.03 44.16
N ALA A 24 -18.30 0.92 45.06
CA ALA A 24 -18.18 2.36 44.95
C ALA A 24 -17.11 2.88 45.92
N ILE A 25 -16.57 4.05 45.56
CA ILE A 25 -15.94 5.07 46.40
C ILE A 25 -14.48 4.82 46.81
N GLY A 26 -13.62 5.73 46.31
CA GLY A 26 -12.26 5.94 46.80
C GLY A 26 -11.66 7.21 46.20
N ALA A 27 -12.31 8.36 46.39
CA ALA A 27 -11.72 9.66 46.07
C ALA A 27 -10.69 10.01 47.15
N THR A 28 -9.40 9.99 46.79
CA THR A 28 -8.35 10.66 47.57
C THR A 28 -7.69 11.71 46.70
N ALA A 29 -7.83 12.95 47.12
CA ALA A 29 -7.08 14.08 46.61
C ALA A 29 -5.62 13.95 47.07
N GLY A 30 -4.70 13.92 46.10
CA GLY A 30 -3.27 13.97 46.33
C GLY A 30 -2.63 14.94 45.35
N CYS A 31 -2.36 16.16 45.81
CA CYS A 31 -1.46 17.10 45.15
C CYS A 31 -0.01 16.66 45.41
N ALA A 32 0.79 16.40 44.37
CA ALA A 32 2.24 16.60 44.39
C ALA A 32 2.86 16.40 42.99
N SER A 33 3.23 17.54 42.39
CA SER A 33 4.52 17.82 41.75
C SER A 33 5.20 16.72 40.93
N GLN A 34 5.11 16.78 39.60
CA GLN A 34 6.15 16.24 38.72
C GLN A 34 6.45 17.21 37.56
N THR A 35 7.59 17.87 37.73
CA THR A 35 8.64 18.16 36.73
C THR A 35 8.23 18.78 35.39
N THR A 36 8.62 20.04 35.26
CA THR A 36 8.90 20.77 34.02
C THR A 36 9.74 19.96 33.02
N PRO A 37 9.33 19.82 31.75
CA PRO A 37 10.27 19.59 30.66
C PRO A 37 10.83 20.95 30.19
N THR A 38 12.13 21.13 30.37
CA THR A 38 12.91 22.19 29.72
C THR A 38 12.74 22.10 28.21
N SER A 39 12.30 23.20 27.62
CA SER A 39 12.26 23.39 26.18
C SER A 39 13.70 23.59 25.68
N ASP A 40 14.36 22.51 25.25
CA ASP A 40 15.58 22.64 24.47
C ASP A 40 15.23 23.04 23.04
N THR A 41 15.43 24.35 22.84
CA THR A 41 15.77 25.09 21.63
C THR A 41 16.02 24.29 20.36
N ALA A 42 15.33 24.76 19.33
CA ALA A 42 15.35 24.34 17.94
C ALA A 42 16.73 24.30 17.26
N SER A 43 16.82 23.34 16.33
CA SER A 43 17.27 23.48 14.93
C SER A 43 18.53 24.27 14.61
N ALA A 44 19.57 23.55 14.20
CA ALA A 44 20.45 23.97 13.10
C ALA A 44 21.17 22.77 12.48
N ALA A 45 20.73 22.33 11.30
CA ALA A 45 21.56 21.63 10.32
C ALA A 45 20.88 21.72 8.95
N SER A 46 21.10 22.85 8.28
CA SER A 46 21.93 22.96 7.06
C SER A 46 21.39 22.16 5.87
N SER A 47 20.44 22.79 5.19
CA SER A 47 20.11 22.48 3.80
C SER A 47 21.31 22.80 2.90
N ALA A 48 22.01 21.78 2.43
CA ALA A 48 22.89 21.90 1.26
C ALA A 48 22.11 21.41 0.04
N ALA A 49 21.66 22.35 -0.80
CA ALA A 49 21.07 22.05 -2.09
C ALA A 49 22.14 21.57 -3.08
N PRO A 50 21.96 20.48 -3.82
CA PRO A 50 22.78 20.20 -4.99
C PRO A 50 22.28 21.02 -6.18
N THR A 51 23.15 21.88 -6.68
CA THR A 51 23.01 22.62 -7.95
C THR A 51 22.88 21.64 -9.11
N SER A 52 21.66 21.41 -9.59
CA SER A 52 21.42 20.58 -10.78
C SER A 52 21.54 21.46 -12.03
N THR A 53 22.67 21.37 -12.70
CA THR A 53 22.91 22.01 -14.01
C THR A 53 22.01 21.36 -15.05
N LEU A 54 21.09 22.14 -15.64
CA LEU A 54 20.38 21.77 -16.85
C LEU A 54 21.38 21.57 -18.00
N GLN A 55 21.51 20.34 -18.48
CA GLN A 55 22.09 20.07 -19.79
C GLN A 55 20.98 19.75 -20.79
N THR A 56 20.84 20.65 -21.74
CA THR A 56 20.00 20.52 -22.93
C THR A 56 20.82 19.85 -24.03
N PRO A 57 20.39 18.72 -24.62
CA PRO A 57 20.82 18.35 -25.96
C PRO A 57 19.68 18.63 -26.93
N THR A 58 19.81 19.71 -27.68
CA THR A 58 18.93 20.02 -28.82
C THR A 58 19.68 19.78 -30.12
N ALA A 59 19.02 19.00 -30.99
CA ALA A 59 19.19 18.90 -32.44
C ALA A 59 20.46 18.25 -33.01
N GLN A 60 20.25 17.12 -33.67
CA GLN A 60 20.88 16.87 -34.97
C GLN A 60 19.80 16.51 -36.00
N PRO A 61 19.69 17.26 -37.12
CA PRO A 61 18.95 16.83 -38.28
C PRO A 61 19.89 16.06 -39.21
N THR A 62 19.44 14.93 -39.75
CA THR A 62 20.06 14.39 -40.98
C THR A 62 19.00 13.69 -41.81
N THR A 63 18.88 14.20 -43.04
CA THR A 63 17.89 13.90 -44.06
C THR A 63 18.34 12.75 -44.99
N ALA A 64 17.38 11.86 -45.30
CA ALA A 64 17.16 11.12 -46.56
C ALA A 64 18.20 10.05 -47.00
N PRO A 65 17.89 9.15 -47.97
CA PRO A 65 16.64 8.90 -48.71
C PRO A 65 16.14 7.44 -48.68
N ALA A 66 14.93 7.25 -49.23
CA ALA A 66 14.36 5.95 -49.56
C ALA A 66 15.03 5.32 -50.80
N THR A 67 15.33 4.03 -50.72
CA THR A 67 15.61 3.17 -51.89
C THR A 67 14.87 1.85 -51.72
N SER A 68 13.91 1.64 -52.62
CA SER A 68 13.19 0.40 -52.83
C SER A 68 14.06 -0.55 -53.66
N THR A 69 14.33 -1.75 -53.17
CA THR A 69 14.85 -2.85 -53.99
C THR A 69 14.14 -4.16 -53.67
N THR A 70 13.76 -4.82 -54.75
CA THR A 70 12.99 -6.04 -54.95
C THR A 70 13.63 -7.32 -54.41
N SER A 71 12.76 -8.20 -53.89
CA SER A 71 12.64 -9.66 -54.09
C SER A 71 13.89 -10.56 -54.05
N ALA A 72 13.89 -11.52 -53.10
CA ALA A 72 14.24 -12.92 -53.37
C ALA A 72 13.69 -13.83 -52.26
N ALA A 73 12.92 -14.84 -52.65
CA ALA A 73 12.56 -15.96 -51.79
C ALA A 73 13.77 -16.90 -51.61
N SER A 74 13.92 -17.50 -50.44
CA SER A 74 14.75 -18.70 -50.24
C SER A 74 14.23 -19.49 -49.04
N THR A 75 13.82 -20.72 -49.34
CA THR A 75 13.37 -21.80 -48.47
C THR A 75 14.54 -22.40 -47.70
N SER A 76 14.41 -22.65 -46.40
CA SER A 76 14.85 -23.91 -45.77
C SER A 76 14.37 -24.01 -44.31
N PRO A 77 13.87 -25.17 -43.84
CA PRO A 77 13.42 -25.38 -42.47
C PRO A 77 14.61 -25.77 -41.58
N ALA A 78 14.97 -24.91 -40.63
CA ALA A 78 15.78 -25.31 -39.49
C ALA A 78 14.83 -25.66 -38.34
N ALA A 79 14.69 -26.96 -38.07
CA ALA A 79 14.11 -27.47 -36.85
C ALA A 79 14.99 -27.00 -35.67
N GLY A 80 14.61 -25.87 -35.08
CA GLY A 80 15.18 -25.40 -33.83
C GLY A 80 14.68 -26.30 -32.71
N THR A 81 15.62 -27.01 -32.09
CA THR A 81 15.43 -27.75 -30.85
C THR A 81 14.72 -26.84 -29.85
N SER A 82 13.48 -27.19 -29.48
CA SER A 82 12.75 -26.49 -28.41
C SER A 82 13.57 -26.65 -27.13
N LEU A 83 14.31 -25.60 -26.77
CA LEU A 83 14.97 -25.49 -25.48
C LEU A 83 13.88 -25.62 -24.43
N ALA A 84 14.02 -26.64 -23.58
CA ALA A 84 13.12 -26.92 -22.49
C ALA A 84 12.79 -25.61 -21.76
N THR A 85 11.52 -25.21 -21.83
CA THR A 85 10.96 -24.15 -21.00
C THR A 85 11.30 -24.49 -19.57
N THR A 86 12.34 -23.86 -19.02
CA THR A 86 12.62 -23.93 -17.60
C THR A 86 11.35 -23.46 -16.93
N ASN A 87 10.72 -24.35 -16.16
CA ASN A 87 9.49 -24.09 -15.44
C ASN A 87 9.78 -22.97 -14.44
N SER A 88 9.70 -21.74 -14.92
CA SER A 88 9.85 -20.51 -14.15
C SER A 88 8.63 -20.48 -13.28
N GLN A 89 8.76 -21.06 -12.08
CA GLN A 89 7.75 -20.92 -11.06
C GLN A 89 7.60 -19.43 -10.84
N SER A 90 6.50 -18.87 -11.35
CA SER A 90 6.24 -17.44 -11.26
C SER A 90 6.19 -17.10 -9.76
N VAL A 91 7.23 -16.43 -9.25
CA VAL A 91 7.25 -16.00 -7.87
C VAL A 91 6.10 -15.01 -7.70
N LYS A 92 5.13 -15.36 -6.85
CA LYS A 92 3.95 -14.55 -6.59
C LYS A 92 4.35 -13.47 -5.60
N VAL A 93 4.55 -12.24 -6.08
CA VAL A 93 4.77 -11.10 -5.20
C VAL A 93 3.47 -10.70 -4.52
N ALA A 94 3.56 -10.35 -3.24
CA ALA A 94 2.45 -9.93 -2.39
C ALA A 94 2.78 -8.60 -1.70
N ILE A 95 1.91 -8.11 -0.82
CA ILE A 95 2.17 -6.98 0.09
C ILE A 95 1.69 -7.35 1.48
N GLU A 96 2.38 -6.88 2.53
CA GLU A 96 1.86 -6.92 3.89
C GLU A 96 1.33 -5.54 4.27
N ASP A 97 0.12 -5.50 4.84
CA ASP A 97 -0.47 -4.24 5.28
C ASP A 97 0.28 -3.76 6.52
N CYS A 98 0.81 -2.54 6.47
CA CYS A 98 1.75 -2.01 7.47
C CYS A 98 3.00 -2.86 7.73
N GLY A 99 3.43 -3.68 6.75
CA GLY A 99 4.60 -4.53 6.90
C GLY A 99 4.43 -5.62 7.97
N THR A 100 3.19 -5.99 8.30
CA THR A 100 2.91 -7.05 9.29
C THR A 100 1.77 -7.95 8.84
N GLY A 101 1.69 -9.15 9.43
CA GLY A 101 0.56 -10.06 9.24
C GLY A 101 0.64 -10.89 7.96
N ALA A 102 -0.52 -11.12 7.34
CA ALA A 102 -0.61 -12.00 6.18
C ALA A 102 -0.18 -11.27 4.90
N ALA A 103 0.56 -11.97 4.03
CA ALA A 103 0.88 -11.48 2.71
C ALA A 103 -0.37 -11.48 1.81
N LEU A 104 -0.75 -10.32 1.31
CA LEU A 104 -1.96 -10.07 0.54
C LEU A 104 -1.64 -9.93 -0.95
N THR A 105 -2.48 -10.55 -1.78
CA THR A 105 -2.50 -10.31 -3.23
C THR A 105 -3.73 -9.49 -3.57
N ARG A 106 -3.54 -8.33 -4.20
CA ARG A 106 -4.63 -7.44 -4.62
C ARG A 106 -5.63 -7.10 -3.49
N PRO A 107 -5.17 -6.60 -2.33
CA PRO A 107 -6.07 -6.24 -1.23
C PRO A 107 -7.03 -5.10 -1.64
N ALA A 108 -8.24 -5.10 -1.08
CA ALA A 108 -9.23 -4.06 -1.34
C ALA A 108 -8.98 -2.76 -0.54
N ALA A 109 -8.16 -2.83 0.50
CA ALA A 109 -7.74 -1.69 1.30
C ALA A 109 -6.32 -1.90 1.86
N LEU A 110 -5.63 -0.79 2.12
CA LEU A 110 -4.33 -0.72 2.78
C LEU A 110 -4.33 0.45 3.76
N VAL A 111 -3.75 0.23 4.94
CA VAL A 111 -3.47 1.30 5.91
C VAL A 111 -2.22 2.05 5.45
N LEU A 112 -2.31 3.38 5.38
CA LEU A 112 -1.21 4.23 4.93
C LEU A 112 -0.42 4.80 6.10
N ALA A 113 -1.13 5.25 7.14
CA ALA A 113 -0.52 5.76 8.37
C ALA A 113 -0.58 4.67 9.44
N CYS A 114 0.43 3.81 9.48
CA CYS A 114 0.40 2.59 10.30
C CYS A 114 0.41 2.81 11.81
N ALA A 115 0.99 3.93 12.27
CA ALA A 115 1.11 4.22 13.69
C ALA A 115 -0.23 4.57 14.36
N ASP A 116 -1.11 5.26 13.63
CA ASP A 116 -2.34 5.84 14.18
C ASP A 116 -3.61 5.49 13.36
N GLN A 117 -3.45 4.79 12.23
CA GLN A 117 -4.51 4.47 11.27
C GLN A 117 -5.26 5.71 10.76
N GLY A 118 -4.61 6.88 10.76
CA GLY A 118 -5.20 8.16 10.37
C GLY A 118 -5.44 8.32 8.87
N ALA A 119 -4.90 7.42 8.04
CA ALA A 119 -5.06 7.43 6.59
C ALA A 119 -5.10 6.02 5.98
N TRP A 120 -5.94 5.84 4.96
CA TRP A 120 -6.20 4.58 4.29
C TRP A 120 -6.30 4.77 2.77
N ALA A 121 -5.87 3.77 2.02
CA ALA A 121 -6.29 3.58 0.63
C ALA A 121 -7.37 2.50 0.62
N LYS A 122 -8.59 2.85 0.20
CA LYS A 122 -9.77 1.97 0.21
C LYS A 122 -10.33 1.77 -1.20
N ASN A 123 -11.22 0.78 -1.33
CA ASN A 123 -11.92 0.46 -2.58
C ASN A 123 -10.95 0.23 -3.75
N LEU A 124 -9.83 -0.44 -3.48
CA LEU A 124 -8.77 -0.63 -4.45
C LEU A 124 -9.19 -1.56 -5.57
N THR A 125 -9.08 -1.08 -6.80
CA THR A 125 -9.31 -1.84 -8.02
C THR A 125 -8.01 -1.95 -8.80
N TRP A 126 -7.44 -3.16 -8.81
CA TRP A 126 -6.13 -3.42 -9.38
C TRP A 126 -6.18 -3.64 -10.89
N SER A 127 -5.60 -2.71 -11.66
CA SER A 127 -5.44 -2.84 -13.10
C SER A 127 -4.28 -3.76 -13.48
N SER A 128 -3.23 -3.81 -12.67
CA SER A 128 -2.05 -4.64 -12.91
C SER A 128 -1.42 -5.16 -11.62
N TRP A 129 -0.82 -6.35 -11.72
CA TRP A 129 -0.07 -6.99 -10.65
C TRP A 129 0.98 -7.91 -11.28
N THR A 130 2.20 -7.42 -11.42
CA THR A 130 3.35 -8.15 -11.97
C THR A 130 4.35 -8.46 -10.85
N ALA A 131 5.45 -9.13 -11.17
CA ALA A 131 6.50 -9.44 -10.19
C ALA A 131 7.23 -8.19 -9.64
N THR A 132 7.16 -7.04 -10.34
CA THR A 132 7.92 -5.83 -10.00
C THR A 132 7.07 -4.60 -9.74
N LYS A 133 5.80 -4.62 -10.16
CA LYS A 133 4.88 -3.50 -9.98
C LYS A 133 3.45 -3.96 -9.87
N ALA A 134 2.68 -3.32 -8.99
CA ALA A 134 1.22 -3.38 -9.02
C ALA A 134 0.63 -1.98 -9.11
N THR A 135 -0.55 -1.84 -9.70
CA THR A 135 -1.21 -0.54 -9.86
C THR A 135 -2.72 -0.70 -9.66
N ALA A 136 -3.29 0.21 -8.87
CA ALA A 136 -4.70 0.28 -8.58
C ALA A 136 -5.19 1.72 -8.61
N THR A 137 -6.50 1.88 -8.84
CA THR A 137 -7.23 3.08 -8.47
C THR A 137 -8.04 2.82 -7.20
N GLY A 138 -8.40 3.87 -6.49
CA GLY A 138 -9.26 3.76 -5.31
C GLY A 138 -9.54 5.10 -4.67
N THR A 139 -9.77 5.06 -3.36
CA THR A 139 -10.13 6.21 -2.54
C THR A 139 -9.08 6.39 -1.44
N LEU A 140 -8.43 7.55 -1.40
CA LEU A 140 -7.71 7.99 -0.22
C LEU A 140 -8.72 8.50 0.80
N THR A 141 -8.69 7.99 2.02
CA THR A 141 -9.52 8.43 3.14
C THR A 141 -8.63 8.81 4.31
N TRP A 142 -8.83 9.98 4.92
CA TRP A 142 -8.02 10.46 6.03
C TRP A 142 -8.85 11.13 7.13
N HIS A 143 -8.32 11.10 8.35
CA HIS A 143 -8.93 11.75 9.49
C HIS A 143 -8.73 13.27 9.42
N VAL A 144 -9.81 14.04 9.63
CA VAL A 144 -9.77 15.50 9.59
C VAL A 144 -9.48 16.03 10.99
N CYS A 145 -8.29 16.57 11.21
CA CYS A 145 -7.87 17.06 12.52
C CYS A 145 -8.22 18.54 12.72
N THR A 146 -9.49 18.85 12.98
CA THR A 146 -9.91 20.20 13.34
C THR A 146 -11.00 20.15 14.42
N PRO A 147 -10.80 20.76 15.61
CA PRO A 147 -9.64 21.59 16.01
C PRO A 147 -8.37 20.81 16.37
N ASN A 148 -8.48 19.53 16.73
CA ASN A 148 -7.35 18.63 16.99
C ASN A 148 -7.72 17.19 16.60
N CYS A 149 -6.73 16.31 16.46
CA CYS A 149 -6.97 14.92 16.03
C CYS A 149 -7.64 14.05 17.10
N ALA A 150 -7.47 14.36 18.39
CA ALA A 150 -7.95 13.52 19.49
C ALA A 150 -9.48 13.63 19.68
N GLU A 151 -10.05 14.78 19.36
CA GLU A 151 -11.49 15.06 19.54
C GLU A 151 -12.29 14.91 18.25
N SER A 152 -11.63 14.99 17.08
CA SER A 152 -12.33 14.86 15.81
C SER A 152 -12.79 13.43 15.56
N THR A 153 -13.93 13.30 14.90
CA THR A 153 -14.47 12.04 14.39
C THR A 153 -14.69 12.09 12.88
N LYS A 154 -14.25 13.18 12.24
CA LYS A 154 -14.51 13.48 10.84
C LYS A 154 -13.50 12.80 9.93
N TRP A 155 -14.00 12.31 8.81
CA TRP A 155 -13.20 11.72 7.75
C TRP A 155 -13.50 12.44 6.45
N ASP A 156 -12.46 12.72 5.68
CA ASP A 156 -12.57 13.18 4.30
C ASP A 156 -12.03 12.11 3.36
N SER A 157 -12.38 12.22 2.08
CA SER A 157 -11.96 11.27 1.07
C SER A 157 -11.85 11.89 -0.32
N THR A 158 -10.97 11.33 -1.14
CA THR A 158 -10.74 11.75 -2.52
C THR A 158 -10.27 10.57 -3.37
N SER A 159 -10.35 10.68 -4.69
CA SER A 159 -9.83 9.64 -5.57
C SER A 159 -8.31 9.63 -5.59
N ALA A 160 -7.72 8.44 -5.70
CA ALA A 160 -6.28 8.26 -5.77
C ALA A 160 -5.89 7.07 -6.66
N GLU A 161 -4.64 7.09 -7.12
CA GLU A 161 -3.92 5.95 -7.68
C GLU A 161 -2.94 5.40 -6.63
N VAL A 162 -2.79 4.08 -6.58
CA VAL A 162 -1.83 3.36 -5.74
C VAL A 162 -0.90 2.57 -6.64
N ILE A 163 0.41 2.72 -6.42
CA ILE A 163 1.45 1.98 -7.12
C ILE A 163 2.31 1.26 -6.09
N LEU A 164 2.40 -0.07 -6.20
CA LEU A 164 3.30 -0.87 -5.37
C LEU A 164 4.55 -1.21 -6.17
N THR A 165 5.71 -1.05 -5.55
CA THR A 165 7.03 -1.28 -6.16
C THR A 165 8.00 -1.82 -5.11
N ASP A 166 9.26 -1.98 -5.53
CA ASP A 166 10.37 -2.46 -4.71
C ASP A 166 10.12 -3.87 -4.14
N PRO A 167 10.08 -4.89 -5.00
CA PRO A 167 9.92 -6.28 -4.55
C PRO A 167 11.19 -6.75 -3.81
N VAL A 168 11.04 -7.13 -2.55
CA VAL A 168 12.10 -7.69 -1.70
C VAL A 168 11.83 -9.15 -1.41
N ALA A 169 12.87 -9.98 -1.51
CA ALA A 169 12.80 -11.39 -1.16
C ALA A 169 12.87 -11.57 0.36
N GLU A 170 11.93 -12.35 0.88
CA GLU A 170 11.74 -12.64 2.29
C GLU A 170 11.98 -14.15 2.57
N PRO A 171 12.24 -14.54 3.83
CA PRO A 171 12.30 -15.94 4.22
C PRO A 171 11.08 -16.75 3.74
N GLY A 172 11.28 -18.03 3.43
CA GLY A 172 10.20 -18.93 3.00
C GLY A 172 9.77 -18.76 1.54
N ASN A 173 10.67 -18.32 0.65
CA ASN A 173 10.40 -18.11 -0.79
C ASN A 173 9.28 -17.10 -1.08
N LYS A 174 9.14 -16.11 -0.20
CA LYS A 174 8.16 -15.03 -0.31
C LYS A 174 8.82 -13.81 -0.95
N VAL A 175 8.06 -13.06 -1.74
CA VAL A 175 8.50 -11.75 -2.26
C VAL A 175 7.42 -10.74 -1.95
N LEU A 176 7.81 -9.60 -1.40
CA LEU A 176 6.90 -8.53 -1.01
C LEU A 176 7.22 -7.23 -1.71
N PHE A 177 6.20 -6.51 -2.15
CA PHE A 177 6.32 -5.08 -2.36
C PHE A 177 6.53 -4.38 -1.02
N THR A 178 7.58 -3.58 -0.92
CA THR A 178 7.92 -2.84 0.30
C THR A 178 7.71 -1.34 0.14
N LYS A 179 7.33 -0.87 -1.05
CA LYS A 179 7.06 0.55 -1.31
C LYS A 179 5.67 0.76 -1.90
N LEU A 180 4.91 1.68 -1.29
CA LEU A 180 3.64 2.16 -1.80
C LEU A 180 3.74 3.63 -2.16
N GLU A 181 3.50 3.96 -3.42
CA GLU A 181 3.31 5.34 -3.88
C GLU A 181 1.81 5.62 -4.03
N LEU A 182 1.35 6.68 -3.38
CA LEU A 182 -0.01 7.19 -3.48
C LEU A 182 0.00 8.48 -4.28
N ARG A 183 -0.87 8.57 -5.29
CA ARG A 183 -1.08 9.78 -6.08
C ARG A 183 -2.53 10.21 -5.99
N VAL A 184 -2.77 11.42 -5.48
CA VAL A 184 -4.11 11.99 -5.35
C VAL A 184 -4.56 12.52 -6.70
N THR A 185 -5.71 12.04 -7.17
CA THR A 185 -6.28 12.41 -8.47
C THR A 185 -7.54 13.26 -8.35
N GLY A 186 -8.18 13.29 -7.18
CA GLY A 186 -9.42 14.01 -6.94
C GLY A 186 -9.24 15.38 -6.27
N PRO A 187 -10.35 16.09 -5.98
CA PRO A 187 -10.31 17.36 -5.26
C PRO A 187 -9.82 17.17 -3.82
N THR A 188 -9.08 18.14 -3.30
CA THR A 188 -8.66 18.21 -1.88
C THR A 188 -8.50 19.68 -1.47
N PRO A 189 -8.42 19.99 -0.16
CA PRO A 189 -8.12 21.33 0.32
C PRO A 189 -6.82 21.91 -0.25
N ALA A 190 -6.71 23.23 -0.26
CA ALA A 190 -5.50 23.92 -0.70
C ALA A 190 -4.28 23.47 0.12
N GLY A 191 -3.15 23.24 -0.55
CA GLY A 191 -1.90 22.81 0.08
C GLY A 191 -1.81 21.32 0.43
N TYR A 192 -2.84 20.51 0.14
CA TYR A 192 -2.77 19.06 0.38
C TYR A 192 -1.74 18.38 -0.53
N MET A 193 -0.86 17.55 0.06
CA MET A 193 0.16 16.78 -0.66
C MET A 193 -0.48 15.83 -1.67
N ARG A 194 -0.01 15.84 -2.91
CA ARG A 194 -0.59 15.03 -3.99
C ARG A 194 0.12 13.70 -4.22
N ASP A 195 1.41 13.63 -3.94
CA ASP A 195 2.21 12.43 -4.11
C ASP A 195 2.90 12.11 -2.78
N VAL A 196 2.67 10.91 -2.26
CA VAL A 196 3.23 10.46 -0.98
C VAL A 196 3.74 9.03 -1.15
N THR A 197 4.92 8.76 -0.60
CA THR A 197 5.48 7.41 -0.54
C THR A 197 5.40 6.89 0.88
N TYR A 198 4.94 5.65 1.03
CA TYR A 198 4.85 4.92 2.28
C TYR A 198 5.79 3.71 2.22
N ASN A 199 6.50 3.49 3.33
CA ASN A 199 7.30 2.29 3.53
C ASN A 199 6.40 1.17 4.06
N MET A 200 6.30 0.09 3.29
CA MET A 200 5.54 -1.13 3.57
C MET A 200 6.48 -2.33 3.80
N ALA A 201 7.76 -2.08 4.05
CA ALA A 201 8.71 -3.13 4.40
C ALA A 201 8.28 -3.84 5.69
N PRO A 202 8.52 -5.16 5.79
CA PRO A 202 8.28 -5.92 7.01
C PRO A 202 8.94 -5.28 8.24
N GLN A 203 8.21 -5.29 9.37
CA GLN A 203 8.67 -4.76 10.66
C GLN A 203 9.16 -5.87 11.60
#